data_AF-A0A0J0YIF5-F1
#
_entry.id   AF-A0A0J0YIF5-F1
#
_cell.length_a   1.000
_cell.length_b   1.000
_cell.length_c   1.000
_cell.angle_alpha   90.00
_cell.angle_beta   90.00
_cell.angle_gamma   90.00
#
_symmetry.space_group_name_H-M   'P 1'
#
loop_
_entity.id
_entity.type
_entity.pdbx_description
1 polymer ?
#
loop_
_entity_poly.entity_id
_entity_poly.type
_entity_poly.pdbx_seq_one_letter_code
_entity_poly.pdbx_strand_id
1 'polypeptide(L)'
;MFVVVLIYANFVLVNFDKMENEVQKANTVDAHILEASGLVKDKRGYNALLNLLQNGLLMFERLGIEDTSKFIKVLDKIGLEWRFITDGIELKENAKSMYYIREIYNKQESHKPTSKLRNYKEGEGWVKTRNNQD
;
A
#
# COMPACT_ATOMS: atom_id res chain seq x y z
N MET A 1 -13.12 -24.37 -40.52
CA MET A 1 -13.65 -23.21 -39.77
C MET A 1 -13.73 -23.51 -38.26
N PHE A 2 -12.66 -24.03 -37.64
CA PHE A 2 -12.68 -24.42 -36.20
C PHE A 2 -11.47 -23.87 -35.41
N VAL A 3 -10.41 -23.42 -36.07
CA VAL A 3 -9.18 -22.97 -35.42
C VAL A 3 -9.30 -21.53 -34.87
N VAL A 4 -10.12 -20.68 -35.50
CA VAL A 4 -10.28 -19.27 -35.10
C VAL A 4 -11.04 -19.11 -33.77
N VAL A 5 -11.96 -20.03 -33.45
CA VAL A 5 -12.76 -19.98 -32.20
C VAL A 5 -11.92 -20.32 -30.98
N LEU A 6 -10.97 -21.27 -31.11
CA LEU A 6 -10.07 -21.68 -30.02
C LEU A 6 -9.07 -20.59 -29.64
N ILE A 7 -8.58 -19.80 -30.61
CA ILE A 7 -7.65 -18.70 -30.36
C ILE A 7 -8.37 -17.56 -29.61
N TYR A 8 -9.61 -17.24 -30.00
CA TYR A 8 -10.39 -16.21 -29.32
C TYR A 8 -10.76 -16.61 -27.88
N ALA A 9 -11.13 -17.86 -27.66
CA ALA A 9 -11.44 -18.36 -26.31
C ALA A 9 -10.22 -18.32 -25.38
N ASN A 10 -9.04 -18.75 -25.86
CA ASN A 10 -7.80 -18.69 -25.08
C ASN A 10 -7.33 -17.25 -24.81
N PHE A 11 -7.49 -16.33 -25.76
CA PHE A 11 -7.16 -14.92 -25.54
C PHE A 11 -8.08 -14.26 -24.50
N VAL A 12 -9.38 -14.58 -24.50
CA VAL A 12 -10.32 -14.06 -23.50
C VAL A 12 -10.03 -14.66 -22.12
N LEU A 13 -9.76 -15.96 -22.02
CA LEU A 13 -9.45 -16.63 -20.74
C LEU A 13 -8.18 -16.07 -20.08
N VAL A 14 -7.09 -15.90 -20.84
CA VAL A 14 -5.83 -15.36 -20.30
C VAL A 14 -5.98 -13.91 -19.83
N ASN A 15 -6.77 -13.10 -20.54
CA ASN A 15 -7.05 -11.73 -20.10
C ASN A 15 -7.97 -11.70 -18.87
N PHE A 16 -8.93 -12.62 -18.76
CA PHE A 16 -9.84 -12.72 -17.62
C PHE A 16 -9.09 -13.08 -16.32
N ASP A 17 -8.20 -14.08 -16.38
CA ASP A 17 -7.39 -14.49 -15.22
C ASP A 17 -6.46 -13.37 -14.73
N LYS A 18 -5.89 -12.60 -15.66
CA LYS A 18 -5.04 -11.45 -15.33
C LYS A 18 -5.85 -10.32 -14.68
N MET A 19 -7.06 -10.08 -15.17
CA MET A 19 -7.98 -9.07 -14.63
C MET A 19 -8.47 -9.45 -13.23
N GLU A 20 -8.82 -10.72 -12.98
CA GLU A 20 -9.22 -11.18 -11.65
C GLU A 20 -8.10 -11.02 -10.61
N ASN A 21 -6.86 -11.27 -11.00
CA ASN A 21 -5.69 -11.13 -10.11
C ASN A 21 -5.43 -9.66 -9.74
N GLU A 22 -5.62 -8.72 -10.67
CA GLU A 22 -5.49 -7.29 -10.42
C GLU A 22 -6.66 -6.74 -9.59
N VAL A 23 -7.89 -7.22 -9.82
CA VAL A 23 -9.07 -6.85 -9.03
C VAL A 23 -8.97 -7.38 -7.60
N GLN A 24 -8.51 -8.61 -7.41
CA GLN A 24 -8.26 -9.17 -6.07
C GLN A 24 -7.20 -8.36 -5.32
N LYS A 25 -6.11 -7.98 -6.00
CA LYS A 25 -5.09 -7.10 -5.40
C LYS A 25 -5.67 -5.75 -5.01
N ALA A 26 -6.41 -5.08 -5.88
CA ALA A 26 -7.06 -3.79 -5.58
C ALA A 26 -7.98 -3.90 -4.34
N ASN A 27 -8.78 -4.95 -4.26
CA ASN A 27 -9.67 -5.21 -3.12
C ASN A 27 -8.87 -5.44 -1.82
N THR A 28 -7.72 -6.12 -1.88
CA THR A 28 -6.85 -6.28 -0.71
C THR A 28 -6.20 -4.98 -0.26
N VAL A 29 -5.84 -4.08 -1.18
CA VAL A 29 -5.27 -2.77 -0.82
C VAL A 29 -6.32 -1.91 -0.15
N ASP A 30 -7.53 -1.86 -0.70
CA ASP A 30 -8.64 -1.07 -0.15
C ASP A 30 -9.02 -1.58 1.25
N ALA A 31 -9.08 -2.90 1.46
CA ALA A 31 -9.32 -3.48 2.78
C ALA A 31 -8.22 -3.10 3.80
N HIS A 32 -6.95 -3.14 3.38
CA HIS A 32 -5.82 -2.77 4.23
C HIS A 32 -5.83 -1.26 4.57
N ILE A 33 -6.22 -0.40 3.63
CA ILE A 33 -6.41 1.04 3.88
C ILE A 33 -7.53 1.26 4.91
N LEU A 34 -8.66 0.59 4.74
CA LEU A 34 -9.81 0.69 5.65
C LEU A 34 -9.44 0.23 7.06
N GLU A 35 -8.67 -0.85 7.19
CA GLU A 35 -8.16 -1.32 8.47
C GLU A 35 -7.17 -0.32 9.09
N ALA A 36 -6.20 0.16 8.32
CA ALA A 36 -5.20 1.14 8.78
C ALA A 36 -5.81 2.47 9.22
N SER A 37 -6.97 2.83 8.67
CA SER A 37 -7.71 4.04 9.06
C SER A 37 -8.16 4.02 10.53
N GLY A 38 -8.35 2.83 11.12
CA GLY A 38 -8.91 2.67 12.46
C GLY A 38 -10.35 3.18 12.58
N LEU A 39 -11.04 3.42 11.46
CA LEU A 39 -12.43 3.86 11.46
C LEU A 39 -13.34 2.68 11.80
N VAL A 40 -14.32 2.95 12.66
CA VAL A 40 -15.33 1.95 13.04
C VAL A 40 -16.22 1.68 11.83
N LYS A 41 -16.39 0.39 11.49
CA LYS A 41 -17.31 -0.08 10.45
C LYS A 41 -18.72 0.49 10.70
N ASP A 42 -19.44 0.77 9.62
CA ASP A 42 -20.80 1.31 9.62
C ASP A 42 -20.97 2.76 10.13
N LYS A 43 -19.88 3.45 10.48
CA LYS A 43 -19.90 4.89 10.72
C LYS A 43 -19.75 5.68 9.41
N ARG A 44 -20.28 6.91 9.43
CA ARG A 44 -20.24 7.84 8.30
C ARG A 44 -18.83 8.03 7.71
N GLY A 45 -17.80 8.12 8.54
CA GLY A 45 -16.41 8.23 8.09
C GLY A 45 -15.88 6.98 7.38
N TYR A 46 -16.27 5.78 7.81
CA TYR A 46 -15.88 4.53 7.14
C TYR A 46 -16.50 4.45 5.74
N ASN A 47 -17.80 4.77 5.64
CA ASN A 47 -18.50 4.80 4.35
C ASN A 47 -17.94 5.87 3.41
N ALA A 48 -17.48 6.99 3.96
CA ALA A 48 -16.82 8.03 3.17
C ALA A 48 -15.47 7.59 2.63
N LEU A 49 -14.66 6.90 3.45
CA LEU A 49 -13.39 6.33 2.99
C LEU A 49 -13.62 5.26 1.93
N LEU A 50 -14.61 4.39 2.12
CA LEU A 50 -14.99 3.40 1.13
C LEU A 50 -15.40 4.05 -0.20
N ASN A 51 -16.25 5.08 -0.16
CA ASN A 51 -16.66 5.82 -1.35
C ASN A 51 -15.48 6.51 -2.04
N LEU A 52 -14.56 7.09 -1.27
CA LEU A 52 -13.36 7.74 -1.79
C LEU A 52 -12.44 6.72 -2.49
N LEU A 53 -12.27 5.53 -1.91
CA LEU A 53 -11.47 4.48 -2.52
C LEU A 53 -12.13 3.93 -3.79
N GLN A 54 -13.44 3.74 -3.81
CA GLN A 54 -14.14 3.19 -4.96
C GLN A 54 -14.22 4.18 -6.13
N ASN A 55 -14.50 5.46 -5.84
CA ASN A 55 -14.78 6.46 -6.87
C ASN A 55 -13.60 7.40 -7.13
N GLY A 56 -12.56 7.36 -6.30
CA GLY A 56 -11.47 8.34 -6.31
C GLY A 56 -11.86 9.73 -5.81
N LEU A 57 -13.14 9.95 -5.49
CA LEU A 57 -13.70 11.26 -5.17
C LEU A 57 -14.68 11.21 -3.99
N LEU A 58 -14.64 12.24 -3.15
CA LEU A 58 -15.57 12.47 -2.05
C LEU A 58 -15.99 13.94 -1.99
N MET A 59 -17.28 14.22 -2.21
CA MET A 59 -17.85 15.57 -2.14
C MET A 59 -18.10 16.01 -0.70
N PHE A 60 -17.87 17.29 -0.38
CA PHE A 60 -18.04 17.84 0.97
C PHE A 60 -19.48 17.72 1.49
N GLU A 61 -20.47 17.85 0.60
CA GLU A 61 -21.90 17.74 0.93
C GLU A 61 -22.26 16.40 1.56
N ARG A 62 -21.51 15.32 1.26
CA ARG A 62 -21.78 13.99 1.81
C ARG A 62 -21.28 13.79 3.23
N LEU A 63 -20.28 14.57 3.66
CA LEU A 63 -19.67 14.42 4.97
C LEU A 63 -20.03 15.55 5.94
N GLY A 64 -20.13 16.78 5.42
CA GLY A 64 -20.20 17.99 6.22
C GLY A 64 -18.82 18.51 6.62
N ILE A 65 -18.68 19.83 6.71
CA ILE A 65 -17.39 20.54 6.85
C ILE A 65 -16.58 20.09 8.08
N GLU A 66 -17.24 19.92 9.23
CA GLU A 66 -16.57 19.49 10.47
C GLU A 66 -16.00 18.07 10.39
N ASP A 67 -16.78 17.16 9.79
CA ASP A 67 -16.36 15.78 9.61
C ASP A 67 -15.30 15.66 8.52
N THR A 68 -15.33 16.52 7.50
CA THR A 68 -14.28 16.62 6.48
C THR A 68 -12.93 16.94 7.10
N SER A 69 -12.87 17.87 8.06
CA SER A 69 -11.61 18.18 8.75
C SER A 69 -11.05 16.98 9.52
N LYS A 70 -11.91 16.23 10.23
CA LYS A 70 -11.49 15.00 10.92
C LYS A 70 -11.07 13.91 9.95
N PHE A 71 -11.77 13.80 8.82
CA PHE A 71 -11.52 12.82 7.79
C PHE A 71 -10.17 13.05 7.09
N ILE A 72 -9.82 14.30 6.80
CA ILE A 72 -8.51 14.67 6.26
C ILE A 72 -7.38 14.21 7.18
N LYS A 73 -7.51 14.42 8.50
CA LYS A 73 -6.51 13.92 9.48
C LYS A 73 -6.34 12.41 9.42
N VAL A 74 -7.41 11.67 9.12
CA VAL A 74 -7.34 10.22 8.92
C VAL A 74 -6.58 9.88 7.63
N LEU A 75 -6.84 10.58 6.53
CA LEU A 75 -6.11 10.40 5.27
C LEU A 75 -4.61 10.68 5.44
N ASP A 76 -4.26 11.76 6.12
CA ASP A 76 -2.88 12.15 6.42
C ASP A 76 -2.19 11.12 7.32
N LYS A 77 -2.90 10.61 8.33
CA LYS A 77 -2.39 9.56 9.24
C LYS A 77 -2.09 8.26 8.49
N ILE A 78 -2.95 7.86 7.57
CA ILE A 78 -2.73 6.68 6.70
C ILE A 78 -1.63 6.97 5.66
N GLY A 79 -1.34 8.25 5.41
CA GLY A 79 -0.39 8.70 4.41
C GLY A 79 -0.86 8.42 2.98
N LEU A 80 -2.16 8.56 2.74
CA LEU A 80 -2.73 8.55 1.38
C LEU A 80 -2.55 9.93 0.75
N GLU A 81 -2.18 9.97 -0.53
CA GLU A 81 -2.08 11.23 -1.25
C GLU A 81 -3.45 11.65 -1.81
N TRP A 82 -3.86 12.85 -1.42
CA TRP A 82 -5.13 13.45 -1.82
C TRP A 82 -4.93 14.91 -2.23
N ARG A 83 -5.91 15.46 -2.95
CA ARG A 83 -5.97 16.88 -3.32
C ARG A 83 -7.36 17.44 -3.07
N PHE A 84 -7.42 18.74 -2.80
CA PHE A 84 -8.67 19.47 -2.79
C PHE A 84 -9.12 19.77 -4.22
N ILE A 85 -10.41 19.57 -4.44
CA ILE A 85 -11.13 20.08 -5.61
C ILE A 85 -12.21 21.06 -5.12
N THR A 86 -12.82 21.79 -6.04
CA THR A 86 -13.79 22.85 -5.73
C THR A 86 -14.86 22.41 -4.72
N ASP A 87 -15.37 21.19 -4.84
CA ASP A 87 -16.51 20.69 -4.04
C ASP A 87 -16.19 19.42 -3.24
N GLY A 88 -14.91 19.09 -3.05
CA GLY A 88 -14.55 17.83 -2.42
C GLY A 88 -13.07 17.51 -2.32
N ILE A 89 -12.82 16.22 -2.09
CA ILE A 89 -11.50 15.61 -1.96
C ILE A 89 -11.38 14.54 -3.04
N GLU A 90 -10.24 14.53 -3.72
CA GLU A 90 -9.92 13.54 -4.73
C GLU A 90 -8.61 12.83 -4.35
N LEU A 91 -8.55 11.51 -4.55
CA LEU A 91 -7.29 10.77 -4.47
C LEU A 91 -6.45 11.05 -5.70
N LYS A 92 -5.14 11.18 -5.52
CA LYS A 92 -4.25 11.17 -6.69
C LYS A 92 -4.32 9.81 -7.39
N GLU A 93 -4.15 9.82 -8.71
CA GLU A 93 -4.22 8.62 -9.56
C GLU A 93 -3.33 7.47 -9.07
N ASN A 94 -2.13 7.79 -8.57
CA ASN A 94 -1.17 6.81 -8.06
C ASN A 94 -1.22 6.60 -6.53
N ALA A 95 -2.17 7.21 -5.81
CA ALA A 95 -2.19 7.21 -4.35
C ALA A 95 -2.26 5.80 -3.76
N LYS A 96 -3.12 4.93 -4.33
CA LYS A 96 -3.26 3.53 -3.88
C LYS A 96 -2.00 2.71 -4.17
N SER A 97 -1.42 2.89 -5.35
CA SER A 97 -0.19 2.20 -5.75
C SER A 97 0.98 2.60 -4.87
N MET A 98 1.12 3.89 -4.55
CA MET A 98 2.14 4.40 -3.64
C MET A 98 1.94 3.87 -2.21
N TYR A 99 0.69 3.83 -1.73
CA TYR A 99 0.36 3.22 -0.45
C TYR A 99 0.72 1.74 -0.41
N TYR A 100 0.37 0.97 -1.45
CA TYR A 100 0.72 -0.44 -1.57
C TYR A 100 2.25 -0.65 -1.53
N ILE A 101 3.00 0.14 -2.30
CA ILE A 101 4.47 0.04 -2.31
C ILE A 101 5.03 0.30 -0.92
N ARG A 102 4.56 1.35 -0.23
CA ARG A 102 5.07 1.75 1.08
C ARG A 102 4.72 0.75 2.18
N GLU A 103 3.46 0.35 2.27
CA GLU A 103 2.92 -0.36 3.44
C GLU A 103 2.83 -1.88 3.26
N ILE A 104 2.74 -2.37 2.04
CA ILE A 104 2.51 -3.80 1.75
C ILE A 104 3.75 -4.41 1.10
N TYR A 105 4.30 -3.78 0.05
CA TYR A 105 5.45 -4.30 -0.68
C TYR A 105 6.76 -4.10 0.09
N ASN A 106 7.06 -2.88 0.53
CA ASN A 106 8.30 -2.55 1.26
C ASN A 106 8.28 -3.01 2.73
N LYS A 107 7.16 -3.53 3.23
CA LYS A 107 7.10 -4.24 4.52
C LYS A 107 7.73 -5.63 4.46
N GLN A 108 8.22 -6.07 3.29
CA GLN A 108 9.11 -7.22 3.19
C GLN A 108 10.16 -7.11 4.28
N GLU A 109 10.18 -8.15 5.13
CA GLU A 109 10.93 -8.20 6.38
C GLU A 109 12.29 -7.53 6.21
N SER A 110 12.56 -6.51 7.03
CA SER A 110 13.92 -5.98 7.14
C SER A 110 14.81 -7.20 7.23
N HIS A 111 15.74 -7.39 6.27
CA HIS A 111 16.76 -8.40 6.39
C HIS A 111 17.41 -8.15 7.74
N LYS A 112 16.98 -8.90 8.78
CA LYS A 112 17.64 -8.88 10.07
C LYS A 112 19.07 -9.23 9.69
N PRO A 113 20.05 -8.36 9.91
CA PRO A 113 21.41 -8.75 9.64
C PRO A 113 21.64 -10.00 10.50
N THR A 114 21.75 -11.15 9.84
CA THR A 114 22.25 -12.39 10.42
C THR A 114 23.75 -12.24 10.67
N SER A 115 24.19 -11.08 11.15
CA SER A 115 25.37 -11.04 11.98
C SER A 115 24.99 -11.77 13.25
N LYS A 116 25.11 -13.11 13.20
CA LYS A 116 25.45 -13.88 14.39
C LYS A 116 26.55 -13.05 15.06
N LEU A 117 26.27 -12.50 16.25
CA LEU A 117 27.34 -12.03 17.11
C LEU A 117 28.33 -13.19 17.15
N ARG A 118 29.46 -13.05 16.45
CA ARG A 118 30.60 -13.91 16.72
C ARG A 118 30.91 -13.60 18.16
N ASN A 119 30.68 -14.56 19.04
CA ASN A 119 31.10 -14.50 20.43
C ASN A 119 32.57 -14.09 20.42
N TYR A 120 32.84 -12.81 20.69
CA TYR A 120 34.18 -12.31 20.85
C TYR A 120 34.68 -12.87 22.17
N LYS A 121 35.50 -13.90 22.11
CA LYS A 121 36.35 -14.28 23.22
C LYS A 121 37.63 -13.48 23.08
N GLU A 122 37.81 -12.55 24.00
CA GLU A 122 39.07 -11.82 24.18
C GLU A 122 40.21 -12.85 24.38
N GLY A 123 41.18 -12.86 23.45
CA GLY A 123 42.38 -13.72 23.54
C GLY A 123 42.63 -14.69 22.37
N GLU A 124 41.67 -14.94 21.47
CA GLU A 124 41.86 -15.84 20.32
C GLU A 124 41.88 -15.07 19.00
N GLY A 125 43.02 -14.49 18.66
CA GLY A 125 43.18 -13.81 17.37
C GLY A 125 44.39 -12.89 17.33
N TRP A 126 45.58 -13.48 17.43
CA TRP A 126 46.82 -12.77 17.18
C TRP A 126 46.88 -12.31 15.71
N VAL A 127 46.40 -11.11 15.42
CA VAL A 127 46.85 -10.39 14.23
C VAL A 127 48.03 -9.54 14.66
N LYS A 128 49.23 -10.06 14.41
CA LYS A 128 50.46 -9.27 14.46
C LYS A 128 50.28 -8.08 13.51
N THR A 129 50.12 -6.88 14.04
CA THR A 129 50.33 -5.67 13.25
C THR A 129 51.82 -5.59 12.94
N ARG A 130 52.20 -5.96 11.71
CA ARG A 130 53.43 -5.44 11.12
C ARG A 130 53.23 -3.96 10.87
N ASN A 131 54.20 -3.16 11.32
CA ASN A 131 54.77 -1.92 10.76
C ASN A 131 55.52 -1.25 11.93
N ASN A 132 56.81 -1.58 12.12
CA ASN A 132 58.02 -0.88 11.65
C ASN A 132 58.18 0.51 12.31
N GLN A 133 59.24 0.72 13.12
CA GLN A 133 60.47 1.46 12.77
C GLN A 133 60.13 2.88 12.29
N ASP A 134 60.45 3.96 13.02
CA ASP A 134 61.75 4.30 13.63
C ASP A 134 61.66 4.82 15.09
#